data_AF-A0A1B6IMN6-F1
#
_entry.id   AF-A0A1B6IMN6-F1
#
_cell.length_a   1.000
_cell.length_b   1.000
_cell.length_c   1.000
_cell.angle_alpha   90.00
_cell.angle_beta   90.00
_cell.angle_gamma   90.00
#
_symmetry.space_group_name_H-M   'P 1'
#
loop_
_entity.id
_entity.type
_entity.pdbx_description
1 polymer ?
#
loop_
_entity_poly.entity_id
_entity_poly.type
_entity_poly.pdbx_seq_one_letter_code
_entity_poly.pdbx_strand_id
1 'polypeptide(L)'
;SRQQYLALIQLLESFHRIKLNRKYRQFYPGVCVTGHVPQWWQYAYKSVLEQRVYPYTWQRMAKHRMNYRKYRDVYAQSLLNPTDTELKLDLQQHEDQLDMLNIIIAREHAMI
;
A
#
# COMPACT_ATOMS: atom_id res chain seq x y z
N SER A 1 32.07 -1.18 -27.10
CA SER A 1 31.56 -2.33 -27.88
C SER A 1 30.03 -2.27 -27.91
N ARG A 2 29.40 -2.48 -29.07
CA ARG A 2 27.93 -2.43 -29.25
C ARG A 2 27.18 -3.46 -28.39
N GLN A 3 27.76 -4.63 -28.18
CA GLN A 3 27.16 -5.72 -27.41
C GLN A 3 27.04 -5.38 -25.91
N GLN A 4 28.07 -4.73 -25.34
CA GLN A 4 28.04 -4.28 -23.94
C GLN A 4 26.93 -3.24 -23.70
N TYR A 5 26.74 -2.33 -24.65
CA TYR A 5 25.66 -1.34 -24.59
C TYR A 5 24.27 -2.00 -24.60
N LEU A 6 24.03 -2.97 -25.49
CA LEU A 6 22.77 -3.70 -25.54
C LEU A 6 22.53 -4.52 -24.26
N ALA A 7 23.57 -5.14 -23.71
CA ALA A 7 23.48 -5.87 -22.43
C ALA A 7 23.08 -4.95 -21.27
N LEU A 8 23.62 -3.73 -21.22
CA LEU A 8 23.24 -2.73 -20.21
C LEU A 8 21.78 -2.31 -20.32
N ILE A 9 21.25 -2.12 -21.54
CA ILE A 9 19.83 -1.81 -21.75
C ILE A 9 18.95 -2.95 -21.24
N GLN A 10 19.27 -4.20 -21.60
CA GLN A 10 18.51 -5.37 -21.14
C GLN A 10 18.55 -5.53 -19.63
N LEU A 11 19.69 -5.27 -19.00
CA LEU A 11 19.82 -5.26 -17.55
C LEU A 11 18.92 -4.21 -16.91
N LEU A 12 18.89 -2.98 -17.44
CA LEU A 12 18.06 -1.90 -16.94
C LEU A 12 16.56 -2.25 -17.06
N GLU A 13 16.14 -2.83 -18.18
CA GLU A 13 14.78 -3.35 -18.34
C GLU A 13 14.45 -4.45 -17.32
N SER A 14 15.40 -5.35 -17.06
CA SER A 14 15.20 -6.42 -16.07
C SER A 14 14.99 -5.85 -14.67
N PHE A 15 15.75 -4.82 -14.27
CA PHE A 15 15.56 -4.14 -13.00
C PHE A 15 14.21 -3.43 -12.92
N HIS A 16 13.75 -2.82 -14.01
CA HIS A 16 12.42 -2.23 -14.06
C HIS A 16 11.32 -3.28 -13.81
N ARG A 17 11.42 -4.43 -14.48
CA ARG A 17 10.50 -5.57 -14.28
C ARG A 17 10.56 -6.13 -12.86
N ILE A 18 11.75 -6.27 -12.27
CA ILE A 18 11.93 -6.71 -10.88
C ILE A 18 11.26 -5.73 -9.92
N LYS A 19 11.48 -4.43 -10.10
CA LYS A 19 10.86 -3.38 -9.26
C LYS A 19 9.34 -3.41 -9.34
N LEU A 20 8.79 -3.61 -10.55
CA LEU A 20 7.35 -3.74 -10.75
C LEU A 20 6.80 -5.01 -10.09
N ASN A 21 7.42 -6.17 -10.34
CA ASN A 21 7.01 -7.46 -9.79
C ASN A 21 7.09 -7.52 -8.27
N ARG A 22 8.05 -6.81 -7.66
CA ARG A 22 8.19 -6.77 -6.19
C ARG A 22 6.94 -6.24 -5.50
N LYS A 23 6.22 -5.27 -6.11
CA LYS A 23 4.99 -4.71 -5.54
C LYS A 23 3.83 -5.70 -5.53
N TYR A 24 3.76 -6.58 -6.53
CA TYR A 24 2.66 -7.52 -6.73
C TYR A 24 3.03 -8.97 -6.41
N ARG A 25 4.14 -9.17 -5.68
CA ARG A 25 4.70 -10.49 -5.38
C ARG A 25 3.69 -11.45 -4.75
N GLN A 26 2.73 -10.92 -3.99
CA GLN A 26 1.63 -11.71 -3.39
C GLN A 26 0.78 -12.49 -4.42
N PHE A 27 0.73 -12.03 -5.66
CA PHE A 27 -0.03 -12.67 -6.74
C PHE A 27 0.85 -13.53 -7.67
N TYR A 28 2.16 -13.61 -7.39
CA TYR A 28 3.11 -14.26 -8.29
C TYR A 28 2.83 -15.76 -8.43
N PRO A 29 2.71 -16.30 -9.66
CA PRO A 29 2.22 -17.66 -9.87
C PRO A 29 3.25 -18.77 -9.59
N GLY A 30 4.54 -18.45 -9.43
CA GLY A 30 5.56 -19.43 -9.02
C GLY A 30 5.98 -20.45 -10.09
N VAL A 31 5.40 -20.39 -11.29
CA VAL A 31 5.61 -21.35 -12.39
C VAL A 31 6.24 -20.70 -13.61
N CYS A 32 6.85 -21.50 -14.49
CA CYS A 32 7.38 -21.01 -15.76
C CYS A 32 6.29 -20.39 -16.64
N VAL A 33 6.65 -19.37 -17.43
CA VAL A 33 5.73 -18.70 -18.36
C VAL A 33 5.26 -19.66 -19.45
N THR A 34 6.18 -20.46 -19.98
CA THR A 34 5.89 -21.51 -20.94
C THR A 34 5.01 -22.60 -20.30
N GLY A 35 3.87 -22.88 -20.92
CA GLY A 35 2.89 -23.86 -20.42
C GLY A 35 1.87 -23.32 -19.42
N HIS A 36 2.08 -22.14 -18.82
CA HIS A 36 1.18 -21.56 -17.80
C HIS A 36 0.73 -20.13 -18.11
N VAL A 37 0.67 -19.78 -19.39
CA VAL A 37 0.29 -18.45 -19.88
C VAL A 37 -0.99 -17.89 -19.22
N PRO A 38 -2.08 -18.68 -19.00
CA PRO A 38 -3.28 -18.15 -18.35
C PRO A 38 -3.05 -17.66 -16.92
N GLN A 39 -2.20 -18.34 -16.14
CA GLN A 39 -1.89 -17.96 -14.75
C GLN A 39 -1.11 -16.63 -14.70
N TRP A 40 -0.22 -16.42 -15.67
CA TRP A 40 0.52 -15.17 -15.82
C TRP A 40 -0.39 -14.00 -16.22
N TRP A 41 -1.39 -14.23 -17.06
CA TRP A 41 -2.43 -13.23 -17.36
C TRP A 41 -3.29 -12.92 -16.14
N GLN A 42 -3.67 -13.94 -15.36
CA GLN A 42 -4.41 -13.72 -14.12
C GLN A 42 -3.60 -12.90 -13.11
N TYR A 43 -2.30 -13.16 -13.01
CA TYR A 43 -1.36 -12.35 -12.21
C TYR A 43 -1.36 -10.89 -12.66
N ALA A 44 -1.18 -10.63 -13.96
CA ALA A 44 -1.18 -9.28 -14.51
C ALA A 44 -2.52 -8.57 -14.26
N TYR A 45 -3.63 -9.25 -14.48
CA TYR A 45 -4.98 -8.74 -14.24
C TYR A 45 -5.20 -8.36 -12.77
N LYS A 46 -4.91 -9.27 -11.83
CA LYS A 46 -5.04 -9.00 -10.38
C LYS A 46 -4.16 -7.83 -9.94
N SER A 47 -2.94 -7.74 -10.47
CA SER A 47 -2.02 -6.64 -10.17
C SER A 47 -2.59 -5.29 -10.57
N VAL A 48 -3.18 -5.19 -11.76
CA VAL A 48 -3.82 -3.96 -12.24
C VAL A 48 -5.05 -3.61 -11.41
N LEU A 49 -5.90 -4.59 -11.09
CA LEU A 49 -7.09 -4.36 -10.27
C LEU A 49 -6.75 -3.85 -8.87
N GLU A 50 -5.77 -4.48 -8.20
CA GLU A 50 -5.35 -4.09 -6.85
C GLU A 50 -4.77 -2.68 -6.83
N GLN A 51 -4.14 -2.23 -7.91
CA GLN A 51 -3.61 -0.88 -8.00
C GLN A 51 -4.68 0.17 -8.36
N ARG A 52 -5.55 -0.14 -9.32
CA ARG A 52 -6.37 0.87 -10.01
C ARG A 52 -7.84 0.85 -9.65
N VAL A 53 -8.36 -0.28 -9.16
CA VAL A 53 -9.80 -0.48 -8.96
C VAL A 53 -10.13 -0.69 -7.50
N TYR A 54 -9.55 -1.70 -6.87
CA TYR A 54 -9.96 -2.08 -5.52
C TYR A 54 -9.81 -0.98 -4.46
N PRO A 55 -8.73 -0.16 -4.44
CA PRO A 55 -8.59 0.95 -3.49
C PRO A 55 -9.74 1.97 -3.57
N TYR A 56 -10.34 2.12 -4.75
CA TYR A 56 -11.40 3.09 -5.04
C TYR A 56 -12.80 2.47 -4.99
N THR A 57 -12.92 1.23 -4.50
CA THR A 57 -14.24 0.65 -4.21
C THR A 57 -14.87 1.34 -3.00
N TRP A 58 -16.18 1.57 -3.05
CA TRP A 58 -16.90 2.27 -1.99
C TRP A 58 -16.69 1.64 -0.61
N GLN A 59 -16.66 0.31 -0.53
CA GLN A 59 -16.44 -0.41 0.72
C GLN A 59 -15.08 -0.07 1.35
N ARG A 60 -13.99 -0.07 0.57
CA ARG A 60 -12.66 0.30 1.06
C ARG A 60 -12.58 1.78 1.41
N MET A 61 -13.16 2.67 0.59
CA MET A 61 -13.22 4.10 0.89
C MET A 61 -14.01 4.40 2.17
N ALA A 62 -15.15 3.72 2.38
CA ALA A 62 -15.96 3.85 3.59
C ALA A 62 -15.19 3.36 4.82
N LYS A 63 -14.54 2.20 4.73
CA LYS A 63 -13.68 1.67 5.81
C LYS A 63 -12.53 2.63 6.13
N HIS A 64 -11.84 3.14 5.12
CA HIS A 64 -10.75 4.10 5.30
C HIS A 64 -11.24 5.38 6.01
N ARG A 65 -12.37 5.95 5.59
CA ARG A 65 -12.96 7.12 6.26
C ARG A 65 -13.39 6.84 7.70
N MET A 66 -13.90 5.64 7.98
CA MET A 66 -14.22 5.22 9.35
C MET A 66 -12.96 5.16 10.21
N ASN A 67 -11.89 4.53 9.72
CA ASN A 67 -10.60 4.45 10.41
C ASN A 67 -10.01 5.84 10.67
N TYR A 68 -10.06 6.72 9.67
CA TYR A 68 -9.62 8.11 9.80
C TYR A 68 -10.36 8.85 10.92
N ARG A 69 -11.69 8.73 10.99
CA ARG A 69 -12.50 9.37 12.05
C ARG A 69 -12.12 8.83 13.43
N LYS A 70 -12.04 7.50 13.58
CA LYS A 70 -11.64 6.86 14.83
C LYS A 70 -10.27 7.35 15.31
N TYR A 71 -9.28 7.34 14.41
CA TYR A 71 -7.94 7.82 14.73
C TYR A 71 -7.96 9.29 15.19
N ARG A 72 -8.65 10.17 14.45
CA ARG A 72 -8.78 11.58 14.81
C ARG A 72 -9.39 11.76 16.20
N ASP A 73 -10.46 11.04 16.50
CA ASP A 73 -11.18 11.15 17.77
C ASP A 73 -10.33 10.63 18.96
N VAL A 74 -9.63 9.50 18.78
CA VAL A 74 -8.68 8.97 19.78
C VAL A 74 -7.49 9.93 19.97
N TYR A 75 -6.98 10.53 18.88
CA TYR A 75 -5.88 11.49 18.98
C TYR A 75 -6.33 12.75 19.74
N ALA A 76 -7.53 13.27 19.48
CA ALA A 76 -8.09 14.39 20.25
C ALA A 76 -8.20 14.04 21.76
N GLN A 77 -8.61 12.82 22.10
CA GLN A 77 -8.62 12.36 23.50
C GLN A 77 -7.22 12.25 24.10
N SER A 78 -6.23 11.80 23.33
CA SER A 78 -4.84 11.72 23.79
C SER A 78 -4.23 13.10 24.07
N LEU A 79 -4.67 14.15 23.35
CA LEU A 79 -4.26 15.53 23.62
C LEU A 79 -4.80 16.04 24.96
N LEU A 80 -6.00 15.59 25.36
CA LEU A 80 -6.60 15.92 26.66
C LEU A 80 -5.99 15.12 27.81
N ASN A 81 -5.58 13.87 27.56
CA ASN A 81 -5.04 12.95 28.56
C ASN A 81 -3.65 12.40 28.14
N PRO A 82 -2.57 13.20 28.21
CA PRO A 82 -1.26 12.84 27.64
C PRO A 82 -0.53 11.71 28.37
N THR A 83 -0.91 11.42 29.62
CA THR A 83 -0.33 10.38 30.47
C THR A 83 -0.99 9.02 30.31
N ASP A 84 -2.11 8.93 29.58
CA ASP A 84 -2.82 7.69 29.36
C ASP A 84 -2.03 6.77 28.42
N THR A 85 -1.63 5.60 28.91
CA THR A 85 -0.87 4.62 28.14
C THR A 85 -1.75 3.75 27.25
N GLU A 86 -3.02 3.59 27.59
CA GLU A 86 -3.98 2.82 26.77
C GLU A 86 -4.28 3.58 25.48
N LEU A 87 -4.55 4.89 25.58
CA LEU A 87 -4.77 5.75 24.41
C LEU A 87 -3.59 5.77 23.44
N LYS A 88 -2.35 5.72 23.96
CA LYS A 88 -1.14 5.66 23.11
C LYS A 88 -1.03 4.34 22.35
N LEU A 89 -1.44 3.24 22.97
CA LEU A 89 -1.43 1.93 22.34
C LEU A 89 -2.52 1.84 21.25
N ASP A 90 -3.71 2.38 21.53
CA ASP A 90 -4.79 2.46 20.54
C ASP A 90 -4.43 3.33 19.33
N LEU A 91 -3.70 4.43 19.56
CA LEU A 91 -3.18 5.26 18.47
C LEU A 91 -2.24 4.48 17.55
N GLN A 92 -1.30 3.71 18.10
CA GLN A 92 -0.38 2.89 17.30
C GLN A 92 -1.16 1.88 16.43
N GLN A 93 -2.18 1.23 16.99
CA GLN A 93 -3.02 0.29 16.23
C GLN A 93 -3.78 0.95 15.07
N HIS A 94 -4.17 2.22 15.25
CA HIS A 94 -4.84 3.00 14.21
C HIS A 94 -3.85 3.55 13.16
N GLU A 95 -2.63 3.89 13.56
CA GLU A 95 -1.56 4.34 12.66
C GLU A 95 -1.15 3.25 11.66
N ASP A 96 -1.15 1.97 12.08
CA ASP A 96 -0.90 0.83 11.19
C ASP A 96 -1.92 0.71 10.03
N GLN A 97 -3.08 1.38 10.15
CA GLN A 97 -4.16 1.30 9.17
C GLN A 97 -4.27 2.53 8.27
N LEU A 98 -3.41 3.55 8.47
CA LEU A 98 -3.45 4.83 7.77
C LEU A 98 -2.08 5.18 7.19
N ASP A 99 -2.07 5.79 6.01
CA ASP A 99 -0.84 6.32 5.45
C ASP A 99 -0.33 7.53 6.24
N MET A 100 0.99 7.73 6.28
CA MET A 100 1.65 8.84 6.95
C MET A 100 1.03 10.21 6.63
N LEU A 101 0.66 10.47 5.37
CA LEU A 101 0.02 11.73 4.99
C LEU A 101 -1.36 11.90 5.64
N ASN A 102 -2.17 10.84 5.66
CA ASN A 102 -3.48 10.86 6.28
C ASN A 102 -3.38 11.03 7.81
N ILE A 103 -2.36 10.43 8.43
CA ILE A 103 -2.05 10.60 9.85
C ILE A 103 -1.75 12.07 10.16
N ILE A 104 -0.87 12.72 9.37
CA ILE A 104 -0.52 14.14 9.56
C ILE A 104 -1.77 15.01 9.45
N ILE A 105 -2.55 14.85 8.39
CA ILE A 105 -3.78 15.64 8.18
C ILE A 105 -4.78 15.41 9.32
N ALA A 106 -4.94 14.17 9.79
CA ALA A 106 -5.84 13.85 10.89
C ALA A 106 -5.43 14.50 12.21
N ARG A 107 -4.13 14.58 12.50
CA ARG A 107 -3.62 15.26 13.69
C ARG A 107 -3.90 16.76 13.63
N GLU A 108 -3.63 17.39 12.49
CA GLU A 108 -3.98 18.80 12.27
C GLU A 108 -5.48 19.03 12.45
N HIS A 109 -6.33 18.17 11.87
CA HIS A 109 -7.79 18.27 12.01
C HIS A 109 -8.30 18.07 13.45
N ALA A 110 -7.58 17.33 14.28
CA ALA A 110 -7.95 17.09 15.67
C ALA A 110 -7.55 18.24 16.60
N MET A 111 -6.65 19.12 16.15
CA MET A 111 -6.21 20.30 16.89
C MET A 111 -7.10 21.53 16.64
N ILE A 112 -7.99 21.45 15.65
CA ILE A 112 -9.01 22.46 15.32
C ILE A 112 -10.27 22.19 16.16
#